data_AF-A0A7X6PWJ9-F1
#
_entry.id   AF-A0A7X6PWJ9-F1
#
_cell.length_a   1.000
_cell.length_b   1.000
_cell.length_c   1.000
_cell.angle_alpha   90.00
_cell.angle_beta   90.00
_cell.angle_gamma   90.00
#
_symmetry.space_group_name_H-M   'P 1'
#
loop_
_entity.id
_entity.type
_entity.pdbx_description
1 polymer ?
#
loop_
_entity_poly.entity_id
_entity_poly.type
_entity_poly.pdbx_seq_one_letter_code
_entity_poly.pdbx_strand_id
1 'polypeptide(L)'
;MALDYTTLDMLSLNHPAWRLLRSGHAPLIAGFLYRVFILPNLRNLSEADLVEALEDELFALREQLGQDAFPGTAKNYLNDWADNDKGWLRKFYPAGTDEPHFDLTPATEKAISWLEKLTERSFVGTESRLLTLFELLRQMSEGSQADPQARIDELQRRRKDIDDEISRVIAGDIPLLDDTALKERFQQFIQMARELLADFREVENNFRNLDRRVRERIALWEGAKGELLQKIMGERDAIADSDQGKSFQAFWDFLLSQSRQEELSRLLEQVLSLAPVKAMRPDARLHRVHYDWLEAGEHTQRTVAKLSEQLRRFLDDQAWLENRRIMDILRSIEAHALSLREDIPSGHFTSLPETFA
;
A
#
# COMPACT_ATOMS: atom_id res chain seq x y z
N MET A 1 12.73 -6.30 -20.33
CA MET A 1 13.15 -4.97 -20.83
C MET A 1 13.91 -4.32 -19.68
N ALA A 2 15.18 -3.96 -19.87
CA ALA A 2 15.96 -3.33 -18.81
C ALA A 2 15.52 -1.85 -18.69
N LEU A 3 15.23 -1.39 -17.49
CA LEU A 3 14.92 0.01 -17.20
C LEU A 3 16.24 0.80 -17.06
N ASP A 4 16.98 0.93 -18.16
CA ASP A 4 18.21 1.74 -18.20
C ASP A 4 17.91 3.23 -18.42
N TYR A 5 18.92 4.08 -18.20
CA TYR A 5 18.77 5.53 -18.31
C TYR A 5 18.23 5.95 -19.67
N THR A 6 18.77 5.41 -20.76
CA THR A 6 18.36 5.77 -22.13
C THR A 6 16.90 5.40 -22.41
N THR A 7 16.46 4.23 -21.95
CA THR A 7 15.07 3.79 -22.07
C THR A 7 14.14 4.69 -21.27
N LEU A 8 14.52 5.03 -20.04
CA LEU A 8 13.73 5.91 -19.17
C LEU A 8 13.67 7.35 -19.70
N ASP A 9 14.76 7.87 -20.24
CA ASP A 9 14.81 9.20 -20.86
C ASP A 9 13.86 9.27 -22.06
N MET A 10 13.93 8.29 -22.97
CA MET A 10 12.99 8.19 -24.09
C MET A 10 11.53 8.04 -23.64
N LEU A 11 11.25 7.24 -22.61
CA LEU A 11 9.90 7.12 -22.06
C LEU A 11 9.43 8.44 -21.43
N SER A 12 10.31 9.16 -20.74
CA SER A 12 9.97 10.44 -20.10
C SER A 12 9.62 11.55 -21.11
N LEU A 13 10.16 11.44 -22.33
CA LEU A 13 9.93 12.39 -23.43
C LEU A 13 8.73 12.00 -24.29
N ASN A 14 8.47 10.71 -24.48
CA ASN A 14 7.51 10.25 -25.49
C ASN A 14 6.25 9.58 -24.90
N HIS A 15 6.31 9.00 -23.70
CA HIS A 15 5.18 8.25 -23.15
C HIS A 15 4.11 9.22 -22.59
N PRO A 16 2.86 9.23 -23.10
CA PRO A 16 1.83 10.20 -22.71
C PRO A 16 1.59 10.27 -21.20
N ALA A 17 1.59 9.11 -20.53
CA ALA A 17 1.44 9.03 -19.07
C ALA A 17 2.52 9.82 -18.31
N TRP A 18 3.79 9.70 -18.72
CA TRP A 18 4.90 10.37 -18.04
C TRP A 18 4.90 11.86 -18.38
N ARG A 19 4.57 12.22 -19.63
CA ARG A 19 4.39 13.62 -20.03
C ARG A 19 3.27 14.30 -19.25
N LEU A 20 2.17 13.61 -18.98
CA LEU A 20 1.10 14.11 -18.12
C LEU A 20 1.63 14.43 -16.73
N LEU A 21 2.33 13.48 -16.10
CA LEU A 21 2.90 13.65 -14.76
C LEU A 21 3.97 14.75 -14.68
N ARG A 22 4.67 15.05 -15.79
CA ARG A 22 5.63 16.16 -15.89
C ARG A 22 4.99 17.50 -16.23
N SER A 23 3.72 17.52 -16.61
CA SER A 23 3.01 18.75 -16.98
C SER A 23 2.93 19.69 -15.78
N GLY A 24 3.18 20.99 -16.01
CA GLY A 24 2.96 22.02 -14.98
C GLY A 24 1.51 22.13 -14.52
N HIS A 25 0.57 21.51 -15.25
CA HIS A 25 -0.85 21.46 -14.91
C HIS A 25 -1.32 20.05 -14.52
N ALA A 26 -0.40 19.14 -14.18
CA ALA A 26 -0.73 17.76 -13.84
C ALA A 26 -1.84 17.63 -12.77
N PRO A 27 -1.87 18.45 -11.68
CA PRO A 27 -2.95 18.36 -10.69
C PRO A 27 -4.34 18.68 -11.26
N LEU A 28 -4.45 19.74 -12.07
CA LEU A 28 -5.70 20.08 -12.77
C LEU A 28 -6.13 18.95 -13.69
N ILE A 29 -5.23 18.50 -14.56
CA ILE A 29 -5.54 17.49 -15.59
C ILE A 29 -5.97 16.19 -14.93
N ALA A 30 -5.14 15.66 -14.02
CA ALA A 30 -5.42 14.38 -13.37
C ALA A 30 -6.66 14.44 -12.48
N GLY A 31 -6.80 15.49 -11.67
CA GLY A 31 -7.95 15.66 -10.77
C GLY A 31 -9.27 15.78 -11.53
N PHE A 32 -9.30 16.62 -12.57
CA PHE A 32 -10.48 16.79 -13.41
C PHE A 32 -10.85 15.50 -14.14
N LEU A 33 -9.90 14.87 -14.85
CA LEU A 33 -10.17 13.65 -15.61
C LEU A 33 -10.55 12.47 -14.72
N TYR A 34 -9.98 12.38 -13.51
CA TYR A 34 -10.40 11.40 -12.52
C TYR A 34 -11.86 11.58 -12.12
N ARG A 35 -12.25 12.81 -11.74
CA ARG A 35 -13.60 13.16 -11.30
C ARG A 35 -14.64 12.93 -12.40
N VAL A 36 -14.29 13.18 -13.66
CA VAL A 36 -15.23 13.16 -14.78
C VAL A 36 -15.34 11.78 -15.44
N PHE A 37 -14.25 11.03 -15.58
CA PHE A 37 -14.27 9.73 -16.28
C PHE A 37 -14.16 8.54 -15.33
N ILE A 38 -13.21 8.55 -14.40
CA ILE A 38 -12.86 7.35 -13.62
C ILE A 38 -13.83 7.14 -12.45
N LEU A 39 -14.07 8.18 -11.64
CA LEU A 39 -14.95 8.09 -10.48
C LEU A 39 -16.39 7.69 -10.83
N PRO A 40 -17.06 8.29 -11.84
CA PRO A 40 -18.38 7.85 -12.30
C PRO A 40 -18.34 6.68 -13.29
N ASN A 41 -17.14 6.18 -13.65
CA ASN A 41 -16.91 5.12 -14.63
C ASN A 41 -17.55 5.38 -16.01
N LEU A 42 -17.39 6.60 -16.52
CA LEU A 42 -17.86 7.00 -17.84
C LEU A 42 -16.83 6.68 -18.91
N ARG A 43 -17.29 6.07 -20.00
CA ARG A 43 -16.40 5.65 -21.09
C ARG A 43 -16.05 6.78 -22.06
N ASN A 44 -17.02 7.65 -22.35
CA ASN A 44 -16.86 8.82 -23.20
C ASN A 44 -17.87 9.90 -22.78
N LEU A 45 -17.61 11.14 -23.20
CA LEU A 45 -18.47 12.31 -22.96
C LEU A 45 -18.50 13.20 -24.19
N SER A 46 -19.60 13.93 -24.40
CA SER A 46 -19.72 14.92 -25.47
C SER A 46 -18.74 16.08 -25.23
N GLU A 47 -18.33 16.78 -26.31
CA GLU A 47 -17.50 17.99 -26.19
C GLU A 47 -18.22 19.06 -25.38
N ALA A 48 -19.53 19.23 -25.57
CA ALA A 48 -20.31 20.25 -24.87
C ALA A 48 -20.27 20.05 -23.35
N ASP A 49 -20.62 18.84 -22.89
CA ASP A 49 -20.65 18.51 -21.46
C ASP A 49 -19.25 18.59 -20.84
N LEU A 50 -18.22 18.13 -21.56
CA LEU A 50 -16.85 18.13 -21.07
C LEU A 50 -16.27 19.55 -20.98
N VAL A 51 -16.61 20.42 -21.94
CA VAL A 51 -16.23 21.84 -21.93
C VAL A 51 -16.89 22.55 -20.77
N GLU A 52 -18.19 22.33 -20.54
CA GLU A 52 -18.93 22.92 -19.43
C GLU A 52 -18.31 22.51 -18.08
N ALA A 53 -18.12 21.21 -17.86
CA ALA A 53 -17.55 20.69 -16.63
C ALA A 53 -16.13 21.22 -16.35
N LEU A 54 -15.31 21.41 -17.38
CA LEU A 54 -13.96 21.96 -17.23
C LEU A 54 -13.99 23.47 -16.99
N GLU A 55 -14.91 24.22 -17.61
CA GLU A 55 -15.01 25.66 -17.39
C GLU A 55 -15.42 25.96 -15.94
N ASP A 56 -16.31 25.15 -15.36
CA ASP A 56 -16.67 25.23 -13.93
C ASP A 56 -15.45 24.99 -13.01
N GLU A 57 -14.63 23.98 -13.32
CA GLU A 57 -13.40 23.68 -12.57
C GLU A 57 -12.38 24.83 -12.67
N LEU A 58 -12.18 25.35 -13.89
CA LEU A 58 -11.28 26.48 -14.13
C LEU A 58 -11.78 27.75 -13.41
N PHE A 59 -13.08 27.99 -13.38
CA PHE A 59 -13.68 29.10 -12.65
C PHE A 59 -13.38 28.99 -11.14
N ALA A 60 -13.63 27.83 -10.54
CA ALA A 60 -13.35 27.60 -9.12
C ALA A 60 -11.85 27.76 -8.79
N LEU A 61 -10.96 27.26 -9.64
CA LEU A 61 -9.51 27.39 -9.44
C LEU A 61 -9.03 28.84 -9.59
N ARG A 62 -9.58 29.60 -10.54
CA ARG A 62 -9.27 31.05 -10.70
C ARG A 62 -9.74 31.86 -9.50
N GLU A 63 -10.87 31.50 -8.89
CA GLU A 63 -11.34 32.14 -7.67
C GLU A 63 -10.36 31.93 -6.49
N GLN A 64 -9.78 30.73 -6.38
CA GLN A 64 -8.86 30.37 -5.29
C GLN A 64 -7.41 30.82 -5.51
N LEU A 65 -6.89 30.69 -6.73
CA LEU A 65 -5.48 30.89 -7.06
C LEU A 65 -5.19 32.25 -7.71
N GLY A 66 -6.23 33.01 -8.05
CA GLY A 66 -6.16 34.29 -8.73
C GLY A 66 -6.62 34.22 -10.19
N GLN A 67 -7.13 35.34 -10.69
CA GLN A 67 -7.78 35.44 -12.02
C GLN A 67 -6.84 35.12 -13.20
N ASP A 68 -5.53 35.26 -13.01
CA ASP A 68 -4.52 34.95 -14.03
C ASP A 68 -4.17 33.46 -14.10
N ALA A 69 -4.67 32.63 -13.17
CA ALA A 69 -4.43 31.19 -13.18
C ALA A 69 -5.18 30.53 -14.35
N PHE A 70 -4.48 29.70 -15.12
CA PHE A 70 -5.03 28.96 -16.25
C PHE A 70 -5.77 29.84 -17.28
N PRO A 71 -5.09 30.77 -17.99
CA PRO A 71 -5.74 31.79 -18.81
C PRO A 71 -6.44 31.28 -20.09
N GLY A 72 -6.24 30.02 -20.48
CA GLY A 72 -6.92 29.39 -21.62
C GLY A 72 -8.39 29.04 -21.37
N THR A 73 -9.17 28.85 -22.43
CA THR A 73 -10.55 28.33 -22.34
C THR A 73 -10.56 26.82 -22.16
N ALA A 74 -11.62 26.27 -21.53
CA ALA A 74 -11.79 24.83 -21.40
C ALA A 74 -11.65 24.09 -22.74
N LYS A 75 -12.30 24.60 -23.79
CA LYS A 75 -12.21 24.03 -25.14
C LYS A 75 -10.78 23.98 -25.67
N ASN A 76 -9.96 25.00 -25.43
CA ASN A 76 -8.57 25.03 -25.88
C ASN A 76 -7.74 23.99 -25.12
N TYR A 77 -7.93 23.86 -23.81
CA TYR A 77 -7.25 22.83 -23.02
C TYR A 77 -7.64 21.42 -23.47
N LEU A 78 -8.93 21.13 -23.68
CA LEU A 78 -9.37 19.80 -24.10
C LEU A 78 -8.83 19.42 -25.49
N ASN A 79 -8.82 20.35 -26.44
CA ASN A 79 -8.21 20.11 -27.74
C ASN A 79 -6.70 19.88 -27.63
N ASP A 80 -6.01 20.65 -26.79
CA ASP A 80 -4.59 20.47 -26.50
C ASP A 80 -4.30 19.12 -25.81
N TRP A 81 -5.15 18.66 -24.89
CA TRP A 81 -5.03 17.35 -24.25
C TRP A 81 -5.31 16.19 -25.21
N ALA A 82 -6.14 16.42 -26.22
CA ALA A 82 -6.43 15.45 -27.28
C ALA A 82 -5.47 15.51 -28.48
N ASP A 83 -4.61 16.51 -28.54
CA ASP A 83 -3.61 16.64 -29.59
C ASP A 83 -2.65 15.44 -29.57
N ASN A 84 -2.19 15.01 -30.75
CA ASN A 84 -1.30 13.86 -30.89
C ASN A 84 -0.01 13.99 -30.09
N ASP A 85 0.48 15.22 -29.88
CA ASP A 85 1.66 15.45 -29.05
C ASP A 85 1.43 15.06 -27.60
N LYS A 86 0.23 15.29 -27.05
CA LYS A 86 -0.09 14.96 -25.66
C LYS A 86 -0.72 13.58 -25.53
N GLY A 87 -1.74 13.30 -26.36
CA GLY A 87 -2.43 12.02 -26.44
C GLY A 87 -3.09 11.62 -25.12
N TRP A 88 -3.55 12.59 -24.32
CA TRP A 88 -4.17 12.32 -23.03
C TRP A 88 -5.65 11.97 -23.16
N LEU A 89 -6.32 12.62 -24.11
CA LEU A 89 -7.67 12.32 -24.53
C LEU A 89 -7.65 11.87 -25.99
N ARG A 90 -8.71 11.18 -26.41
CA ARG A 90 -8.99 10.94 -27.82
C ARG A 90 -10.31 11.61 -28.18
N LYS A 91 -10.27 12.47 -29.20
CA LYS A 91 -11.46 13.09 -29.79
C LYS A 91 -11.96 12.23 -30.96
N PHE A 92 -13.24 11.92 -31.00
CA PHE A 92 -13.85 11.13 -32.08
C PHE A 92 -15.33 11.51 -32.27
N TYR A 93 -15.93 11.07 -33.38
CA TYR A 93 -17.35 11.26 -33.67
C TYR A 93 -18.05 9.90 -33.57
N PRO A 94 -18.97 9.70 -32.61
CA PRO A 94 -19.74 8.46 -32.54
C PRO A 94 -20.63 8.30 -33.78
N ALA A 95 -21.01 7.05 -34.09
CA ALA A 95 -21.85 6.78 -35.25
C ALA A 95 -23.24 7.42 -35.08
N GLY A 96 -23.68 8.18 -36.09
CA GLY A 96 -25.02 8.79 -36.11
C GLY A 96 -25.12 10.13 -35.40
N THR A 97 -23.99 10.74 -35.02
CA THR A 97 -23.94 12.08 -34.43
C THR A 97 -22.83 12.91 -35.09
N ASP A 98 -23.10 14.20 -35.31
CA ASP A 98 -22.10 15.19 -35.74
C ASP A 98 -21.45 15.90 -34.54
N GLU A 99 -21.66 15.38 -33.33
CA GLU A 99 -21.12 15.94 -32.09
C GLU A 99 -19.85 15.21 -31.68
N PRO A 100 -18.72 15.92 -31.53
CA PRO A 100 -17.48 15.31 -31.08
C PRO A 100 -17.60 14.81 -29.64
N HIS A 101 -17.04 13.64 -29.38
CA HIS A 101 -16.93 13.03 -28.06
C HIS A 101 -15.46 12.80 -27.71
N PHE A 102 -15.18 12.71 -26.41
CA PHE A 102 -13.86 12.45 -25.87
C PHE A 102 -13.87 11.20 -25.01
N ASP A 103 -12.80 10.39 -25.11
CA ASP A 103 -12.50 9.32 -24.15
C ASP A 103 -11.08 9.47 -23.58
N LEU A 104 -10.87 8.80 -22.44
CA LEU A 104 -9.58 8.73 -21.77
C LEU A 104 -8.67 7.74 -22.48
N THR A 105 -7.43 8.13 -22.79
CA THR A 105 -6.48 7.17 -23.35
C THR A 105 -5.97 6.21 -22.26
N PRO A 106 -5.61 4.95 -22.62
CA PRO A 106 -5.07 4.00 -21.64
C PRO A 106 -3.81 4.48 -20.93
N ALA A 107 -3.02 5.34 -21.57
CA ALA A 107 -1.83 5.93 -20.96
C ALA A 107 -2.20 6.92 -19.85
N THR A 108 -3.23 7.74 -20.06
CA THR A 108 -3.75 8.66 -19.04
C THR A 108 -4.36 7.91 -17.86
N GLU A 109 -5.15 6.88 -18.13
CA GLU A 109 -5.73 6.02 -17.08
C GLU A 109 -4.62 5.38 -16.22
N LYS A 110 -3.53 4.91 -16.84
CA LYS A 110 -2.35 4.42 -16.11
C LYS A 110 -1.70 5.49 -15.23
N ALA A 111 -1.59 6.73 -15.71
CA ALA A 111 -1.03 7.84 -14.93
C ALA A 111 -1.90 8.14 -13.70
N ILE A 112 -3.22 8.22 -13.90
CA ILE A 112 -4.16 8.52 -12.81
C ILE A 112 -4.23 7.36 -11.81
N SER A 113 -4.29 6.12 -12.29
CA SER A 113 -4.23 4.93 -11.42
C SER A 113 -2.92 4.86 -10.61
N TRP A 114 -1.81 5.34 -11.16
CA TRP A 114 -0.58 5.48 -10.39
C TRP A 114 -0.69 6.59 -9.32
N LEU A 115 -1.31 7.73 -9.64
CA LEU A 115 -1.57 8.79 -8.66
C LEU A 115 -2.48 8.32 -7.51
N GLU A 116 -3.51 7.52 -7.78
CA GLU A 116 -4.35 6.89 -6.75
C GLU A 116 -3.55 5.94 -5.84
N LYS A 117 -2.44 5.37 -6.31
CA LYS A 117 -1.54 4.56 -5.47
C LYS A 117 -0.62 5.41 -4.59
N LEU A 118 -0.49 6.71 -4.85
CA LEU A 118 0.29 7.61 -3.98
C LEU A 118 -0.45 7.98 -2.70
N THR A 119 -1.78 7.93 -2.70
CA THR A 119 -2.56 8.06 -1.46
C THR A 119 -2.42 6.79 -0.63
N GLU A 120 -2.09 6.93 0.66
CA GLU A 120 -1.84 5.81 1.57
C GLU A 120 -2.99 4.79 1.50
N ARG A 121 -2.66 3.53 1.20
CA ARG A 121 -3.61 2.43 1.31
C ARG A 121 -3.71 2.08 2.78
N SER A 122 -4.90 2.25 3.36
CA SER A 122 -5.14 1.91 4.75
C SER A 122 -5.05 0.40 5.02
N PHE A 123 -5.00 -0.47 4.00
CA PHE A 123 -4.92 -1.92 4.19
C PHE A 123 -4.10 -2.63 3.09
N VAL A 124 -3.11 -3.42 3.51
CA VAL A 124 -2.27 -4.27 2.66
C VAL A 124 -2.53 -5.73 3.05
N GLY A 125 -3.34 -6.43 2.27
CA GLY A 125 -3.70 -7.84 2.53
C GLY A 125 -2.62 -8.83 2.07
N THR A 126 -1.45 -8.83 2.72
CA THR A 126 -0.29 -9.68 2.35
C THR A 126 -0.61 -11.18 2.42
N GLU A 127 -1.38 -11.61 3.41
CA GLU A 127 -1.79 -13.00 3.58
C GLU A 127 -2.72 -13.48 2.46
N SER A 128 -3.77 -12.71 2.15
CA SER A 128 -4.72 -13.05 1.09
C SER A 128 -4.03 -13.14 -0.27
N ARG A 129 -3.05 -12.27 -0.53
CA ARG A 129 -2.24 -12.31 -1.77
C ARG A 129 -1.37 -13.57 -1.82
N LEU A 130 -0.71 -13.95 -0.73
CA LEU A 130 0.11 -15.17 -0.71
C LEU A 130 -0.76 -16.43 -0.90
N LEU A 131 -1.89 -16.51 -0.20
CA LEU A 131 -2.84 -17.62 -0.37
C LEU A 131 -3.35 -17.69 -1.82
N THR A 132 -3.64 -16.54 -2.44
CA THR A 132 -4.05 -16.47 -3.85
C THR A 132 -2.93 -16.92 -4.79
N LEU A 133 -1.69 -16.50 -4.56
CA LEU A 133 -0.52 -16.95 -5.32
C LEU A 133 -0.36 -18.47 -5.25
N PHE A 134 -0.53 -19.04 -4.06
CA PHE A 134 -0.42 -20.46 -3.82
C PHE A 134 -1.55 -21.25 -4.49
N GLU A 135 -2.77 -20.74 -4.40
CA GLU A 135 -3.94 -21.31 -5.05
C GLU A 135 -3.81 -21.26 -6.57
N LEU A 136 -3.28 -20.17 -7.14
CA LEU A 136 -3.01 -20.10 -8.58
C LEU A 136 -1.93 -21.09 -9.02
N LEU A 137 -0.86 -21.24 -8.25
CA LEU A 137 0.16 -22.27 -8.51
C LEU A 137 -0.43 -23.67 -8.43
N ARG A 138 -1.28 -23.93 -7.43
CA ARG A 138 -2.00 -25.18 -7.28
C ARG A 138 -2.90 -25.42 -8.50
N GLN A 139 -3.75 -24.48 -8.89
CA GLN A 139 -4.60 -24.58 -10.09
C GLN A 139 -3.82 -24.82 -11.38
N MET A 140 -2.63 -24.22 -11.53
CA MET A 140 -1.75 -24.47 -12.68
C MET A 140 -1.13 -25.88 -12.65
N SER A 141 -0.74 -26.37 -11.46
CA SER A 141 -0.17 -27.72 -11.28
C SER A 141 -1.23 -28.82 -11.41
N GLU A 142 -2.41 -28.59 -10.83
CA GLU A 142 -3.57 -29.46 -10.85
C GLU A 142 -4.06 -29.77 -12.26
N GLY A 143 -4.09 -28.73 -13.10
CA GLY A 143 -4.42 -28.85 -14.52
C GLY A 143 -3.36 -29.57 -15.34
N SER A 144 -2.27 -30.04 -14.73
CA SER A 144 -1.12 -30.63 -15.43
C SER A 144 -0.47 -31.87 -14.78
N GLN A 145 -1.04 -32.48 -13.73
CA GLN A 145 -0.36 -33.52 -12.91
C GLN A 145 -1.01 -34.91 -12.90
N ALA A 146 -0.18 -35.98 -12.97
CA ALA A 146 -0.56 -37.37 -13.23
C ALA A 146 -0.04 -38.45 -12.22
N ASP A 147 0.11 -38.15 -10.92
CA ASP A 147 0.66 -39.08 -9.91
C ASP A 147 -0.27 -39.29 -8.66
N PRO A 148 -0.48 -40.52 -8.11
CA PRO A 148 -1.69 -40.86 -7.35
C PRO A 148 -1.70 -40.78 -5.80
N GLN A 149 -0.58 -40.89 -5.05
CA GLN A 149 -0.71 -41.13 -3.57
C GLN A 149 -0.78 -39.84 -2.73
N ALA A 150 -0.05 -38.79 -3.09
CA ALA A 150 -0.21 -37.45 -2.49
C ALA A 150 -1.52 -36.77 -2.97
N ARG A 151 -2.06 -37.25 -4.10
CA ARG A 151 -3.38 -36.91 -4.63
C ARG A 151 -4.47 -37.34 -3.62
N ILE A 152 -4.37 -38.47 -2.91
CA ILE A 152 -5.51 -39.07 -2.17
C ILE A 152 -6.09 -38.22 -1.02
N ASP A 153 -5.25 -37.58 -0.20
CA ASP A 153 -5.75 -36.81 0.96
C ASP A 153 -6.31 -35.44 0.54
N GLU A 154 -5.77 -34.87 -0.53
CA GLU A 154 -6.29 -33.66 -1.19
C GLU A 154 -7.51 -33.97 -2.08
N LEU A 155 -7.56 -35.17 -2.67
CA LEU A 155 -8.67 -35.73 -3.46
C LEU A 155 -9.93 -35.91 -2.63
N GLN A 156 -9.85 -36.18 -1.32
CA GLN A 156 -11.06 -36.33 -0.51
C GLN A 156 -11.82 -35.02 -0.34
N ARG A 157 -11.09 -33.91 -0.17
CA ARG A 157 -11.68 -32.57 -0.03
C ARG A 157 -12.13 -32.03 -1.40
N ARG A 158 -11.34 -32.27 -2.45
CA ARG A 158 -11.71 -32.02 -3.84
C ARG A 158 -12.81 -32.92 -4.38
N ARG A 159 -13.02 -34.13 -3.85
CA ARG A 159 -14.06 -35.06 -4.32
C ARG A 159 -15.42 -34.39 -4.34
N LYS A 160 -15.70 -33.57 -3.33
CA LYS A 160 -16.97 -32.85 -3.22
C LYS A 160 -17.14 -31.79 -4.31
N ASP A 161 -16.11 -30.99 -4.56
CA ASP A 161 -16.13 -29.95 -5.61
C ASP A 161 -16.07 -30.58 -7.02
N ILE A 162 -15.38 -31.71 -7.13
CA ILE A 162 -15.27 -32.54 -8.34
C ILE A 162 -16.56 -33.34 -8.57
N ASP A 163 -17.39 -33.70 -7.60
CA ASP A 163 -18.69 -34.35 -7.87
C ASP A 163 -19.63 -33.39 -8.66
N ASP A 164 -19.55 -32.09 -8.36
CA ASP A 164 -20.24 -31.01 -9.09
C ASP A 164 -19.60 -30.72 -10.46
N GLU A 165 -18.28 -30.94 -10.61
CA GLU A 165 -17.56 -30.83 -11.88
C GLU A 165 -17.69 -32.09 -12.75
N ILE A 166 -17.73 -33.30 -12.17
CA ILE A 166 -18.00 -34.59 -12.80
C ILE A 166 -19.40 -34.59 -13.39
N SER A 167 -20.38 -33.98 -12.71
CA SER A 167 -21.71 -33.77 -13.30
C SER A 167 -21.66 -32.94 -14.59
N ARG A 168 -20.70 -32.01 -14.71
CA ARG A 168 -20.44 -31.19 -15.91
C ARG A 168 -19.58 -31.93 -16.96
N VAL A 169 -18.59 -32.70 -16.52
CA VAL A 169 -17.70 -33.51 -17.37
C VAL A 169 -18.41 -34.75 -17.95
N ILE A 170 -19.30 -35.40 -17.19
CA ILE A 170 -20.19 -36.48 -17.69
C ILE A 170 -21.14 -35.95 -18.77
N ALA A 171 -21.51 -34.66 -18.69
CA ALA A 171 -22.22 -33.96 -19.75
C ALA A 171 -21.31 -33.57 -20.94
N GLY A 172 -20.02 -33.90 -20.89
CA GLY A 172 -19.04 -33.78 -21.97
C GLY A 172 -18.09 -32.58 -21.89
N ASP A 173 -18.09 -31.82 -20.79
CA ASP A 173 -17.33 -30.57 -20.65
C ASP A 173 -16.10 -30.75 -19.75
N ILE A 174 -14.91 -30.95 -20.33
CA ILE A 174 -13.62 -30.94 -19.60
C ILE A 174 -12.95 -29.58 -19.81
N PRO A 175 -12.98 -28.67 -18.82
CA PRO A 175 -12.32 -27.38 -18.94
C PRO A 175 -10.81 -27.54 -18.69
N LEU A 176 -10.07 -27.96 -19.70
CA LEU A 176 -8.60 -27.84 -19.71
C LEU A 176 -8.22 -26.37 -19.89
N LEU A 177 -7.18 -25.94 -19.19
CA LEU A 177 -6.56 -24.65 -19.49
C LEU A 177 -5.85 -24.78 -20.82
N ASP A 178 -6.24 -23.93 -21.77
CA ASP A 178 -5.48 -23.75 -22.98
C ASP A 178 -4.17 -22.99 -22.69
N ASP A 179 -3.28 -22.96 -23.68
CA ASP A 179 -2.00 -22.27 -23.58
C ASP A 179 -2.14 -20.79 -23.23
N THR A 180 -3.25 -20.15 -23.61
CA THR A 180 -3.53 -18.73 -23.34
C THR A 180 -3.86 -18.52 -21.87
N ALA A 181 -4.82 -19.28 -21.33
CA ALA A 181 -5.21 -19.21 -19.93
C ALA A 181 -4.03 -19.54 -19.00
N LEU A 182 -3.18 -20.48 -19.39
CA LEU A 182 -1.97 -20.81 -18.61
C LEU A 182 -0.97 -19.64 -18.58
N LYS A 183 -0.75 -18.97 -19.72
CA LYS A 183 0.14 -17.80 -19.80
C LYS A 183 -0.41 -16.62 -19.01
N GLU A 184 -1.72 -16.35 -19.09
CA GLU A 184 -2.38 -15.27 -18.35
C GLU A 184 -2.25 -15.47 -16.83
N ARG A 185 -2.54 -16.68 -16.34
CA ARG A 185 -2.39 -17.01 -14.91
C ARG A 185 -0.93 -16.90 -14.44
N PHE A 186 0.01 -17.32 -15.28
CA PHE A 186 1.43 -17.18 -14.97
C PHE A 186 1.88 -15.71 -14.94
N GLN A 187 1.36 -14.85 -15.83
CA GLN A 187 1.61 -13.40 -15.77
C GLN A 187 1.03 -12.78 -14.50
N GLN A 188 -0.18 -13.17 -14.12
CA GLN A 188 -0.83 -12.73 -12.89
C GLN A 188 -0.01 -13.13 -11.66
N PHE A 189 0.50 -14.37 -11.62
CA PHE A 189 1.41 -14.84 -10.58
C PHE A 189 2.66 -13.96 -10.47
N ILE A 190 3.34 -13.67 -11.59
CA ILE A 190 4.54 -12.81 -11.59
C ILE A 190 4.22 -11.40 -11.05
N GLN A 191 3.10 -10.83 -11.47
CA GLN A 191 2.70 -9.49 -11.03
C GLN A 191 2.47 -9.46 -9.52
N MET A 192 1.69 -10.40 -8.98
CA MET A 192 1.42 -10.48 -7.55
C MET A 192 2.67 -10.82 -6.72
N ALA A 193 3.57 -11.66 -7.25
CA ALA A 193 4.84 -11.99 -6.60
C ALA A 193 5.74 -10.76 -6.41
N ARG A 194 5.74 -9.83 -7.38
CA ARG A 194 6.47 -8.56 -7.30
C ARG A 194 5.81 -7.56 -6.38
N GLU A 195 4.48 -7.48 -6.41
CA GLU A 195 3.71 -6.62 -5.50
C GLU A 195 3.95 -7.01 -4.04
N LEU A 196 3.98 -8.31 -3.73
CA LEU A 196 4.27 -8.81 -2.38
C LEU A 196 5.64 -8.32 -1.85
N LEU A 197 6.66 -8.21 -2.72
CA LEU A 197 7.95 -7.64 -2.32
C LEU A 197 7.88 -6.14 -2.02
N ALA A 198 7.03 -5.41 -2.74
CA ALA A 198 6.78 -4.00 -2.47
C ALA A 198 6.00 -3.82 -1.16
N ASP A 199 5.05 -4.70 -0.88
CA ASP A 199 4.27 -4.72 0.36
C ASP A 199 5.18 -4.80 1.61
N PHE A 200 6.28 -5.58 1.58
CA PHE A 200 7.24 -5.59 2.70
C PHE A 200 7.89 -4.25 2.97
N ARG A 201 8.25 -3.52 1.90
CA ARG A 201 8.85 -2.19 2.02
C ARG A 201 7.85 -1.18 2.54
N GLU A 202 6.59 -1.33 2.16
CA GLU A 202 5.49 -0.51 2.66
C GLU A 202 5.26 -0.75 4.16
N VAL A 203 5.22 -2.02 4.60
CA VAL A 203 5.14 -2.37 6.03
C VAL A 203 6.31 -1.78 6.81
N GLU A 204 7.54 -1.91 6.31
CA GLU A 204 8.73 -1.32 6.94
C GLU A 204 8.60 0.21 7.08
N ASN A 205 8.16 0.89 6.02
CA ASN A 205 7.97 2.33 6.02
C ASN A 205 6.88 2.77 7.02
N ASN A 206 5.77 2.02 7.09
CA ASN A 206 4.70 2.27 8.04
C ASN A 206 5.18 2.17 9.50
N PHE A 207 6.02 1.17 9.82
CA PHE A 207 6.64 1.06 11.14
C PHE A 207 7.61 2.21 11.44
N ARG A 208 8.40 2.67 10.46
CA ARG A 208 9.26 3.85 10.64
C ARG A 208 8.46 5.13 10.89
N ASN A 209 7.36 5.33 10.17
CA ASN A 209 6.46 6.46 10.35
C ASN A 209 5.77 6.42 11.72
N LEU A 210 5.36 5.23 12.18
CA LEU A 210 4.90 5.05 13.55
C LEU A 210 5.97 5.46 14.57
N ASP A 211 7.17 4.89 14.48
CA ASP A 211 8.25 5.18 15.44
C ASP A 211 8.51 6.70 15.53
N ARG A 212 8.53 7.38 14.38
CA ARG A 212 8.66 8.84 14.33
C ARG A 212 7.52 9.56 15.06
N ARG A 213 6.26 9.22 14.75
CA ARG A 213 5.08 9.83 15.40
C ARG A 213 5.08 9.60 16.91
N VAL A 214 5.46 8.41 17.37
CA VAL A 214 5.57 8.10 18.79
C VAL A 214 6.63 8.96 19.46
N ARG A 215 7.82 9.11 18.85
CA ARG A 215 8.88 9.99 19.37
C ARG A 215 8.47 11.45 19.42
N GLU A 216 7.84 11.95 18.37
CA GLU A 216 7.29 13.32 18.33
C GLU A 216 6.31 13.53 19.49
N ARG A 217 5.44 12.56 19.75
CA ARG A 217 4.46 12.64 20.84
C ARG A 217 5.08 12.55 22.22
N ILE A 218 6.13 11.75 22.40
CA ILE A 218 6.90 11.71 23.66
C ILE A 218 7.61 13.05 23.90
N ALA A 219 8.22 13.64 22.87
CA ALA A 219 8.94 14.90 23.00
C ALA A 219 8.05 16.09 23.38
N LEU A 220 6.78 16.07 22.92
CA LEU A 220 5.78 17.10 23.20
C LEU A 220 4.92 16.78 24.45
N TRP A 221 5.21 15.71 25.18
CA TRP A 221 4.39 15.28 26.30
C TRP A 221 4.74 15.99 27.61
N GLU A 222 3.73 16.58 28.26
CA GLU A 222 3.85 17.30 29.53
C GLU A 222 3.11 16.63 30.70
N GLY A 223 2.45 15.48 30.49
CA GLY A 223 1.62 14.78 31.48
C GLY A 223 2.34 13.65 32.23
N ALA A 224 1.60 12.86 33.02
CA ALA A 224 2.17 11.76 33.79
C ALA A 224 2.59 10.55 32.92
N LYS A 225 3.74 9.92 33.25
CA LYS A 225 4.28 8.73 32.57
C LYS A 225 3.27 7.59 32.38
N GLY A 226 2.42 7.33 33.39
CA GLY A 226 1.42 6.26 33.33
C GLY A 226 0.44 6.42 32.17
N GLU A 227 0.00 7.66 31.91
CA GLU A 227 -0.92 7.99 30.82
C GLU A 227 -0.23 7.94 29.45
N LEU A 228 1.04 8.37 29.38
CA LEU A 228 1.86 8.27 28.17
C LEU A 228 2.12 6.81 27.78
N LEU A 229 2.52 5.97 28.75
CA LEU A 229 2.72 4.54 28.54
C LEU A 229 1.41 3.86 28.14
N GLN A 230 0.27 4.21 28.74
CA GLN A 230 -1.01 3.63 28.37
C GLN A 230 -1.45 4.04 26.95
N LYS A 231 -1.20 5.30 26.54
CA LYS A 231 -1.46 5.77 25.17
C LYS A 231 -0.50 5.17 24.13
N ILE A 232 0.78 4.98 24.46
CA ILE A 232 1.79 4.44 23.54
C ILE A 232 1.77 2.92 23.48
N MET A 233 1.60 2.23 24.61
CA MET A 233 1.44 0.77 24.61
C MET A 233 0.13 0.37 23.95
N GLY A 234 -0.95 1.14 24.15
CA GLY A 234 -2.19 0.99 23.39
C GLY A 234 -2.00 1.14 21.88
N GLU A 235 -1.11 2.02 21.41
CA GLU A 235 -0.79 2.18 19.99
C GLU A 235 0.19 1.14 19.44
N ARG A 236 1.10 0.63 20.27
CA ARG A 236 2.03 -0.45 19.92
C ARG A 236 1.27 -1.77 19.77
N ASP A 237 0.40 -2.08 20.74
CA ASP A 237 -0.53 -3.19 20.63
C ASP A 237 -1.45 -2.95 19.44
N ALA A 238 -1.96 -1.73 19.20
CA ALA A 238 -2.77 -1.43 18.02
C ALA A 238 -2.08 -1.64 16.65
N ILE A 239 -0.75 -1.78 16.57
CA ILE A 239 -0.04 -2.01 15.30
C ILE A 239 0.39 -3.46 15.13
N ALA A 240 0.82 -4.15 16.19
CA ALA A 240 0.93 -5.60 16.15
C ALA A 240 -0.47 -6.25 15.98
N ASP A 241 -1.49 -5.69 16.64
CA ASP A 241 -2.90 -6.06 16.50
C ASP A 241 -3.64 -5.34 15.37
N SER A 242 -2.97 -4.44 14.64
CA SER A 242 -3.54 -3.89 13.41
C SER A 242 -3.77 -5.03 12.42
N ASP A 243 -4.76 -4.87 11.55
CA ASP A 243 -5.04 -5.87 10.52
C ASP A 243 -3.82 -6.13 9.64
N GLN A 244 -2.92 -5.15 9.47
CA GLN A 244 -1.68 -5.24 8.70
C GLN A 244 -0.59 -6.00 9.46
N GLY A 245 -0.42 -5.74 10.76
CA GLY A 245 0.53 -6.46 11.61
C GLY A 245 0.16 -7.93 11.75
N LYS A 246 -1.13 -8.21 11.98
CA LYS A 246 -1.68 -9.57 12.01
C LYS A 246 -1.53 -10.28 10.68
N SER A 247 -1.86 -9.61 9.56
CA SER A 247 -1.71 -10.21 8.22
C SER A 247 -0.25 -10.45 7.86
N PHE A 248 0.68 -9.57 8.26
CA PHE A 248 2.11 -9.78 8.05
C PHE A 248 2.66 -10.92 8.92
N GLN A 249 2.22 -11.03 10.17
CA GLN A 249 2.67 -12.09 11.07
C GLN A 249 2.13 -13.46 10.63
N ALA A 250 0.86 -13.57 10.29
CA ALA A 250 0.27 -14.78 9.72
C ALA A 250 0.98 -15.19 8.40
N PHE A 251 1.30 -14.20 7.57
CA PHE A 251 2.12 -14.38 6.37
C PHE A 251 3.52 -14.91 6.70
N TRP A 252 4.19 -14.34 7.70
CA TRP A 252 5.54 -14.74 8.09
C TRP A 252 5.58 -16.16 8.66
N ASP A 253 4.62 -16.48 9.53
CA ASP A 253 4.42 -17.83 10.08
C ASP A 253 4.14 -18.85 8.96
N PHE A 254 3.39 -18.45 7.94
CA PHE A 254 3.16 -19.25 6.73
C PHE A 254 4.46 -19.47 5.96
N LEU A 255 5.26 -18.42 5.71
CA LEU A 255 6.53 -18.55 4.99
C LEU A 255 7.54 -19.42 5.74
N LEU A 256 7.57 -19.38 7.07
CA LEU A 256 8.47 -20.19 7.89
C LEU A 256 8.10 -21.67 7.92
N SER A 257 6.90 -22.03 7.45
CA SER A 257 6.46 -23.42 7.39
C SER A 257 7.23 -24.21 6.33
N GLN A 258 8.05 -25.15 6.78
CA GLN A 258 8.88 -25.99 5.90
C GLN A 258 8.04 -26.75 4.86
N SER A 259 6.90 -27.33 5.24
CA SER A 259 6.03 -28.06 4.31
C SER A 259 5.48 -27.16 3.19
N ARG A 260 5.16 -25.90 3.50
CA ARG A 260 4.65 -24.93 2.52
C ARG A 260 5.75 -24.45 1.58
N GLN A 261 6.98 -24.28 2.07
CA GLN A 261 8.14 -23.96 1.23
C GLN A 261 8.45 -25.09 0.23
N GLU A 262 8.39 -26.34 0.69
CA GLU A 262 8.61 -27.52 -0.15
C GLU A 262 7.53 -27.67 -1.22
N GLU A 263 6.27 -27.46 -0.84
CA GLU A 263 5.14 -27.46 -1.78
C GLU A 263 5.26 -26.33 -2.81
N LEU A 264 5.58 -25.09 -2.37
CA LEU A 264 5.80 -23.95 -3.27
C LEU A 264 6.90 -24.21 -4.28
N SER A 265 8.03 -24.76 -3.83
CA SER A 265 9.17 -25.10 -4.68
C SER A 265 8.79 -26.11 -5.76
N ARG A 266 8.03 -27.14 -5.37
CA ARG A 266 7.53 -28.18 -6.29
C ARG A 266 6.58 -27.60 -7.33
N LEU A 267 5.61 -26.78 -6.90
CA LEU A 267 4.64 -26.14 -7.80
C LEU A 267 5.34 -25.20 -8.79
N LEU A 268 6.32 -24.41 -8.32
CA LEU A 268 7.12 -23.54 -9.18
C LEU A 268 7.91 -24.33 -10.21
N GLU A 269 8.57 -25.42 -9.80
CA GLU A 269 9.32 -26.29 -10.71
C GLU A 269 8.39 -26.88 -11.79
N GLN A 270 7.22 -27.38 -11.38
CA GLN A 270 6.22 -27.93 -12.30
C GLN A 270 5.71 -26.89 -13.29
N VAL A 271 5.27 -25.72 -12.82
CA VAL A 271 4.74 -24.65 -13.69
C VAL A 271 5.81 -24.10 -14.63
N LEU A 272 7.03 -23.87 -14.15
CA LEU A 272 8.16 -23.40 -14.98
C LEU A 272 8.62 -24.46 -15.99
N SER A 273 8.30 -25.74 -15.76
CA SER A 273 8.57 -26.81 -16.70
C SER A 273 7.59 -26.86 -17.89
N LEU A 274 6.39 -26.25 -17.76
CA LEU A 274 5.33 -26.29 -18.76
C LEU A 274 5.74 -25.58 -20.07
N ALA A 275 5.45 -26.20 -21.21
CA ALA A 275 5.86 -25.67 -22.52
C ALA A 275 5.34 -24.25 -22.82
N PRO A 276 4.06 -23.90 -22.52
CA PRO A 276 3.56 -22.54 -22.76
C PRO A 276 4.24 -21.49 -21.88
N VAL A 277 4.65 -21.87 -20.67
CA VAL A 277 5.38 -21.01 -19.71
C VAL A 277 6.84 -20.85 -20.13
N LYS A 278 7.53 -21.93 -20.53
CA LYS A 278 8.89 -21.85 -21.10
C LYS A 278 8.96 -20.95 -22.32
N ALA A 279 7.91 -20.96 -23.17
CA ALA A 279 7.83 -20.09 -24.34
C ALA A 279 7.81 -18.59 -23.96
N MET A 280 7.33 -18.24 -22.77
CA MET A 280 7.37 -16.86 -22.25
C MET A 280 8.76 -16.41 -21.80
N ARG A 281 9.73 -17.34 -21.70
CA ARG A 281 11.10 -17.08 -21.23
C ARG A 281 11.13 -16.37 -19.87
N PRO A 282 10.55 -16.96 -18.81
CA PRO A 282 10.57 -16.39 -17.47
C PRO A 282 12.00 -16.19 -16.96
N ASP A 283 12.18 -15.19 -16.11
CA ASP A 283 13.46 -14.95 -15.42
C ASP A 283 13.83 -16.18 -14.58
N ALA A 284 15.08 -16.64 -14.70
CA ALA A 284 15.59 -17.76 -13.94
C ALA A 284 15.46 -17.56 -12.42
N ARG A 285 15.48 -16.30 -11.95
CA ARG A 285 15.31 -15.93 -10.53
C ARG A 285 13.95 -16.33 -9.95
N LEU A 286 12.91 -16.48 -10.79
CA LEU A 286 11.57 -16.86 -10.32
C LEU A 286 11.52 -18.22 -9.63
N HIS A 287 12.45 -19.15 -9.93
CA HIS A 287 12.58 -20.43 -9.23
C HIS A 287 12.84 -20.24 -7.72
N ARG A 288 13.42 -19.10 -7.33
CA ARG A 288 13.87 -18.80 -5.98
C ARG A 288 13.12 -17.62 -5.36
N VAL A 289 11.99 -17.21 -5.95
CA VAL A 289 11.22 -16.05 -5.49
C VAL A 289 10.79 -16.14 -4.02
N HIS A 290 10.59 -17.35 -3.51
CA HIS A 290 10.26 -17.60 -2.11
C HIS A 290 11.42 -17.33 -1.15
N TYR A 291 12.68 -17.51 -1.59
CA TYR A 291 13.86 -17.10 -0.82
C TYR A 291 13.95 -15.58 -0.75
N ASP A 292 13.66 -14.89 -1.87
CA ASP A 292 13.64 -13.42 -1.89
C ASP A 292 12.56 -12.87 -0.93
N TRP A 293 11.39 -13.54 -0.83
CA TRP A 293 10.37 -13.19 0.15
C TRP A 293 10.81 -13.44 1.59
N LEU A 294 11.49 -14.56 1.86
CA LEU A 294 12.01 -14.88 3.19
C LEU A 294 13.07 -13.86 3.64
N GLU A 295 13.99 -13.50 2.75
CA GLU A 295 15.01 -12.48 3.03
C GLU A 295 14.38 -11.12 3.29
N ALA A 296 13.42 -10.71 2.45
CA ALA A 296 12.70 -9.45 2.62
C ALA A 296 11.91 -9.40 3.94
N GLY A 297 11.19 -10.48 4.28
CA GLY A 297 10.45 -10.56 5.53
C GLY A 297 11.37 -10.61 6.76
N GLU A 298 12.52 -11.29 6.70
CA GLU A 298 13.51 -11.32 7.78
C GLU A 298 14.08 -9.91 8.02
N HIS A 299 14.39 -9.19 6.93
CA HIS A 299 14.85 -7.81 7.01
C HIS A 299 13.80 -6.91 7.70
N THR A 300 12.54 -6.99 7.27
CA THR A 300 11.45 -6.22 7.88
C THR A 300 11.30 -6.56 9.37
N GLN A 301 11.32 -7.84 9.75
CA GLN A 301 11.24 -8.27 11.16
C GLN A 301 12.39 -7.72 12.00
N ARG A 302 13.64 -7.78 11.52
CA ARG A 302 14.80 -7.21 12.22
C ARG A 302 14.69 -5.70 12.39
N THR A 303 14.22 -4.99 11.36
CA THR A 303 14.00 -3.53 11.44
C THR A 303 12.93 -3.20 12.48
N VAL A 304 11.79 -3.90 12.48
CA VAL A 304 10.71 -3.71 13.45
C VAL A 304 11.17 -4.02 14.88
N ALA A 305 11.94 -5.09 15.07
CA ALA A 305 12.51 -5.45 16.37
C ALA A 305 13.46 -4.36 16.90
N LYS A 306 14.35 -3.85 16.04
CA LYS A 306 15.29 -2.78 16.40
C LYS A 306 14.58 -1.47 16.76
N LEU A 307 13.57 -1.09 15.98
CA LEU A 307 12.75 0.10 16.28
C LEU A 307 12.03 -0.06 17.62
N SER A 308 11.48 -1.25 17.89
CA SER A 308 10.83 -1.56 19.17
C SER A 308 11.78 -1.47 20.36
N GLU A 309 13.01 -1.97 20.22
CA GLU A 309 14.04 -1.89 21.26
C GLU A 309 14.47 -0.44 21.53
N GLN A 310 14.69 0.35 20.46
CA GLN A 310 15.06 1.75 20.58
C GLN A 310 13.98 2.59 21.26
N LEU A 311 12.72 2.34 20.94
CA LEU A 311 11.59 3.02 21.58
C LEU A 311 11.54 2.70 23.08
N ARG A 312 11.70 1.43 23.46
CA ARG A 312 11.76 1.02 24.87
C ARG A 312 12.89 1.74 25.61
N ARG A 313 14.09 1.72 25.05
CA ARG A 313 15.25 2.40 25.65
C ARG A 313 15.03 3.90 25.81
N PHE A 314 14.42 4.56 24.81
CA PHE A 314 14.12 5.98 24.87
C PHE A 314 13.10 6.32 25.97
N LEU A 315 12.07 5.48 26.16
CA LEU A 315 11.11 5.61 27.26
C LEU A 315 11.77 5.42 28.63
N ASP A 316 12.72 4.47 28.74
CA ASP A 316 13.48 4.21 29.96
C ASP A 316 14.42 5.39 30.30
N ASP A 317 15.10 5.97 29.29
CA ASP A 317 16.01 7.11 29.47
C ASP A 317 15.28 8.39 29.92
N GLN A 318 14.08 8.67 29.39
CA GLN A 318 13.23 9.77 29.86
C GLN A 318 12.79 9.58 31.32
N ALA A 319 12.41 8.35 31.70
CA ALA A 319 12.04 8.05 33.08
C ALA A 319 13.20 8.26 34.06
N TRP A 320 14.43 8.02 33.62
CA TRP A 320 15.61 8.33 34.42
C TRP A 320 15.78 9.84 34.64
N LEU A 321 15.57 10.66 33.60
CA LEU A 321 15.65 12.13 33.69
C LEU A 321 14.55 12.72 34.60
N GLU A 322 13.31 12.23 34.50
CA GLU A 322 12.21 12.65 35.39
C GLU A 322 12.49 12.31 36.86
N ASN A 323 12.88 11.06 37.14
CA ASN A 323 13.22 10.63 38.50
C ASN A 323 14.39 11.43 39.08
N ARG A 324 15.39 11.75 38.25
CA ARG A 324 16.49 12.62 38.64
C ARG A 324 15.99 14.03 38.98
N ARG A 325 15.11 14.61 38.17
CA ARG A 325 14.53 15.93 38.42
C ARG A 325 13.69 15.96 39.70
N ILE A 326 12.91 14.92 39.98
CA ILE A 326 12.17 14.77 41.25
C ILE A 326 13.15 14.77 42.43
N MET A 327 14.23 13.98 42.35
CA MET A 327 15.25 13.94 43.39
C MET A 327 15.97 15.28 43.57
N ASP A 328 16.25 15.99 42.49
CA ASP A 328 16.87 17.33 42.55
C ASP A 328 15.91 18.35 43.21
N ILE A 329 14.61 18.29 42.92
CA ILE A 329 13.58 19.13 43.58
C ILE A 329 13.49 18.78 45.07
N LEU A 330 13.43 17.50 45.44
CA LEU A 330 13.38 17.07 46.84
C LEU A 330 14.62 17.54 47.62
N ARG A 331 15.81 17.34 47.05
CA ARG A 331 17.07 17.84 47.64
C ARG A 331 17.09 19.36 47.77
N SER A 332 16.54 20.07 46.78
CA SER A 332 16.39 21.52 46.86
C SER A 332 15.46 21.91 48.01
N ILE A 333 14.29 21.26 48.15
CA ILE A 333 13.36 21.52 49.26
C ILE A 333 14.02 21.23 50.61
N GLU A 334 14.73 20.09 50.74
CA GLU A 334 15.47 19.74 51.96
C GLU A 334 16.55 20.78 52.29
N ALA A 335 17.31 21.24 51.29
CA ALA A 335 18.33 22.26 51.47
C ALA A 335 17.72 23.61 51.91
N HIS A 336 16.59 24.02 51.31
CA HIS A 336 15.87 25.23 51.73
C HIS A 336 15.33 25.09 53.15
N ALA A 337 14.72 23.94 53.48
CA ALA A 337 14.21 23.66 54.83
C ALA A 337 15.33 23.66 55.88
N LEU A 338 16.49 23.09 55.57
CA LEU A 338 17.68 23.14 56.43
C LEU A 338 18.20 24.58 56.61
N SER A 339 18.21 25.39 55.56
CA SER A 339 18.64 26.79 55.65
C SER A 339 17.73 27.66 56.52
N LEU A 340 16.43 27.34 56.54
CA LEU A 340 15.42 28.04 57.35
C LEU A 340 15.30 27.50 58.78
N ARG A 341 16.08 26.49 59.16
CA ARG A 341 15.96 25.81 60.47
C ARG A 341 16.21 26.76 61.66
N GLU A 342 17.10 27.72 61.50
CA GLU A 342 17.45 28.69 62.55
C GLU A 342 16.53 29.94 62.50
N ASP A 343 15.76 30.12 61.42
CA ASP A 343 14.92 31.29 61.13
C ASP A 343 13.45 30.86 60.94
N ILE A 344 12.93 30.13 61.93
CA ILE A 344 11.58 29.60 61.88
C ILE A 344 10.58 30.77 61.94
N PRO A 345 9.65 30.89 60.98
CA PRO A 345 8.71 32.01 60.95
C PRO A 345 7.87 32.04 62.23
N SER A 346 7.94 33.15 62.96
CA SER A 346 7.15 33.38 64.17
C SER A 346 5.77 33.95 63.79
N GLY A 347 4.73 33.11 63.83
CA GLY A 347 3.33 33.48 63.57
C GLY A 347 2.51 32.33 62.97
N HIS A 348 1.21 32.53 62.74
CA HIS A 348 0.36 31.57 62.04
C HIS A 348 0.78 31.47 60.56
N PHE A 349 1.31 30.32 60.15
CA PHE A 349 1.91 30.12 58.83
C PHE A 349 0.87 30.05 57.70
N THR A 350 -0.31 29.51 57.98
CA THR A 350 -1.44 29.50 57.04
C THR A 350 -2.74 29.29 57.81
N SER A 351 -3.85 29.88 57.34
CA SER A 351 -5.19 29.63 57.87
C SER A 351 -5.94 28.75 56.87
N LEU A 352 -6.29 27.53 57.28
CA LEU A 352 -7.14 26.65 56.49
C LEU A 352 -8.57 27.20 56.48
N PRO A 353 -9.24 27.31 55.32
CA PRO A 353 -10.64 27.67 55.28
C PRO A 353 -11.46 26.55 55.93
N GLU A 354 -12.31 26.91 56.90
CA GLU A 354 -13.28 25.97 57.47
C GLU A 354 -14.17 25.44 56.33
N THR A 355 -14.12 24.14 56.11
CA THR A 355 -15.08 23.43 55.26
C THR A 355 -16.48 23.65 55.83
N PHE A 356 -17.28 24.47 55.15
CA PHE A 356 -18.71 24.61 55.45
C PHE A 356 -19.39 23.26 55.17
N ALA A 357 -20.05 22.74 56.21
CA ALA A 357 -20.85 21.52 56.19
C ALA A 357 -22.17 21.69 55.40
#